data_AF-A0A2E2AYN7-F1
#
_entry.id   AF-A0A2E2AYN7-F1
#
_cell.length_a   1.000
_cell.length_b   1.000
_cell.length_c   1.000
_cell.angle_alpha   90.00
_cell.angle_beta   90.00
_cell.angle_gamma   90.00
#
_symmetry.space_group_name_H-M   'P 1'
#
loop_
_entity.id
_entity.type
_entity.pdbx_description
1 polymer ?
#
loop_
_entity_poly.entity_id
_entity_poly.type
_entity_poly.pdbx_seq_one_letter_code
_entity_poly.pdbx_strand_id
1 'polypeptide(L)'
;MLEKPMSMFNGFTPHHSSPLDDQLDQTARHQSQDARAELYELEERMDKLQLVCMAMWEVIKEKTDMTELELMSKVQELDLRDGVVDGKVTRTVKDCPNCHRRMSPRHKRCLYCGHEELVASAFDGI
;
A
#
# COMPACT_ATOMS: atom_id res chain seq x y z
N MET A 1 54.89 45.36 -36.36
CA MET A 1 55.53 44.33 -35.53
C MET A 1 55.57 44.92 -34.12
N LEU A 2 54.88 44.44 -33.08
CA LEU A 2 54.50 43.08 -32.71
C LEU A 2 53.14 43.05 -31.97
N GLU A 3 52.31 42.14 -32.47
CA GLU A 3 51.27 41.27 -31.90
C GLU A 3 50.68 41.48 -30.48
N LYS A 4 49.34 41.44 -30.41
CA LYS A 4 48.56 41.11 -29.19
C LYS A 4 48.75 39.64 -28.81
N PRO A 5 48.65 39.28 -27.51
CA PRO A 5 48.08 37.99 -27.14
C PRO A 5 46.71 38.13 -26.48
N MET A 6 45.77 37.35 -27.01
CA MET A 6 44.46 37.03 -26.41
C MET A 6 44.68 36.35 -25.05
N SER A 7 44.10 36.89 -23.98
CA SER A 7 43.90 36.08 -22.77
C SER A 7 42.65 35.22 -22.96
N MET A 8 42.85 33.95 -23.31
CA MET A 8 41.81 32.94 -23.20
C MET A 8 41.55 32.67 -21.72
N PHE A 9 40.38 33.07 -21.21
CA PHE A 9 39.92 32.71 -19.87
C PHE A 9 39.15 31.39 -19.97
N ASN A 10 39.86 30.26 -20.08
CA ASN A 10 39.26 28.93 -19.95
C ASN A 10 39.21 28.56 -18.45
N GLY A 11 38.22 29.08 -17.75
CA GLY A 11 37.88 28.66 -16.38
C GLY A 11 36.86 27.52 -16.39
N PHE A 12 37.27 26.30 -16.79
CA PHE A 12 36.51 25.10 -16.42
C PHE A 12 36.94 24.72 -15.01
N THR A 13 36.25 25.24 -13.99
CA THR A 13 36.47 24.80 -12.60
C THR A 13 35.94 23.37 -12.47
N PRO A 14 36.78 22.37 -12.14
CA PRO A 14 36.29 21.04 -11.84
C PRO A 14 35.38 21.14 -10.62
N HIS A 15 34.10 20.82 -10.81
CA HIS A 15 33.16 20.70 -9.70
C HIS A 15 33.56 19.45 -8.91
N HIS A 16 34.45 19.59 -7.93
CA HIS A 16 34.70 18.55 -6.94
C HIS A 16 33.42 18.45 -6.09
N SER A 17 32.58 17.44 -6.35
CA SER A 17 31.47 17.13 -5.46
C SER A 17 32.02 16.86 -4.06
N SER A 18 31.38 17.44 -3.05
CA SER A 18 31.75 17.17 -1.67
C SER A 18 31.46 15.70 -1.37
N PRO A 19 32.26 15.02 -0.53
CA PRO A 19 31.94 13.65 -0.09
C PRO A 19 30.53 13.51 0.50
N LEU A 20 29.96 14.60 1.02
CA LEU A 20 28.58 14.66 1.49
C LEU A 20 27.57 14.61 0.34
N ASP A 21 27.84 15.25 -0.79
CA ASP A 21 26.96 15.25 -1.97
C ASP A 21 26.90 13.86 -2.60
N ASP A 22 28.05 13.18 -2.68
CA ASP A 22 28.14 11.81 -3.20
C ASP A 22 27.39 10.81 -2.28
N GLN A 23 27.47 10.99 -0.96
CA GLN A 23 26.72 10.17 0.01
C GLN A 23 25.21 10.39 -0.08
N LEU A 24 24.76 11.62 -0.29
CA LEU A 24 23.35 11.95 -0.48
C LEU A 24 22.80 11.35 -1.77
N ASP A 25 23.53 11.45 -2.88
CA ASP A 25 23.15 10.84 -4.16
C ASP A 25 23.09 9.30 -4.06
N GLN A 26 24.07 8.68 -3.41
CA GLN A 26 24.05 7.23 -3.15
C GLN A 26 22.84 6.81 -2.31
N THR A 27 22.53 7.56 -1.25
CA THR A 27 21.38 7.27 -0.38
C THR A 27 20.06 7.44 -1.13
N ALA A 28 19.92 8.51 -1.92
CA ALA A 28 18.72 8.75 -2.73
C ALA A 28 18.51 7.65 -3.78
N ARG A 29 19.59 7.18 -4.41
CA ARG A 29 19.54 6.05 -5.36
C ARG A 29 19.14 4.75 -4.67
N HIS A 30 19.69 4.47 -3.50
CA HIS A 30 19.34 3.27 -2.74
C HIS A 30 17.88 3.29 -2.32
N GLN A 31 17.38 4.40 -1.76
CA GLN A 31 15.96 4.56 -1.41
C GLN A 31 15.03 4.40 -2.61
N SER A 32 15.42 4.93 -3.78
CA SER A 32 14.65 4.78 -5.01
C SER A 32 14.61 3.33 -5.51
N GLN A 33 15.73 2.60 -5.39
CA GLN A 33 15.81 1.19 -5.74
C GLN A 33 14.98 0.32 -4.80
N ASP A 34 15.06 0.58 -3.50
CA ASP A 34 14.32 -0.16 -2.48
C ASP A 34 12.81 0.06 -2.66
N ALA A 35 12.37 1.31 -2.83
CA ALA A 35 10.97 1.62 -3.10
C ALA A 35 10.44 0.94 -4.36
N ARG A 36 11.27 0.82 -5.41
CA ARG A 36 10.90 0.07 -6.62
C ARG A 36 10.78 -1.43 -6.34
N ALA A 37 11.69 -2.00 -5.58
CA ALA A 37 11.62 -3.41 -5.20
C ALA A 37 10.36 -3.71 -4.38
N GLU A 38 10.00 -2.84 -3.43
CA GLU A 38 8.77 -2.94 -2.65
C GLU A 38 7.52 -2.85 -3.52
N LEU A 39 7.50 -1.96 -4.54
CA LEU A 39 6.39 -1.88 -5.49
C LEU A 39 6.25 -3.15 -6.31
N TYR A 40 7.34 -3.72 -6.81
CA TYR A 40 7.29 -4.98 -7.56
C TYR A 40 6.78 -6.15 -6.70
N GLU A 41 7.21 -6.23 -5.43
CA GLU A 41 6.69 -7.26 -4.52
C GLU A 41 5.19 -7.05 -4.24
N LEU A 42 4.76 -5.80 -4.10
CA LEU A 42 3.34 -5.48 -3.89
C LEU A 42 2.49 -5.82 -5.12
N GLU A 43 2.98 -5.53 -6.33
CA GLU A 43 2.35 -5.89 -7.59
C GLU A 43 2.22 -7.42 -7.72
N GLU A 44 3.29 -8.18 -7.44
CA GLU A 44 3.24 -9.65 -7.49
C GLU A 44 2.22 -10.22 -6.50
N ARG A 45 2.15 -9.66 -5.28
CA ARG A 45 1.15 -10.04 -4.28
C ARG A 45 -0.27 -9.72 -4.75
N MET A 46 -0.47 -8.58 -5.42
CA MET A 46 -1.76 -8.17 -5.95
C MET A 46 -2.22 -9.11 -7.08
N ASP A 47 -1.32 -9.42 -8.02
CA ASP A 47 -1.61 -10.35 -9.13
C ASP A 47 -2.00 -11.74 -8.61
N LYS A 48 -1.27 -12.23 -7.61
CA LYS A 48 -1.58 -13.50 -6.96
C LYS A 48 -2.94 -13.47 -6.27
N LEU A 49 -3.27 -12.38 -5.56
CA LEU A 49 -4.58 -12.22 -4.92
C LEU A 49 -5.70 -12.20 -5.96
N GLN A 50 -5.52 -11.45 -7.05
CA GLN A 50 -6.48 -11.38 -8.16
C GLN A 50 -6.71 -12.78 -8.75
N LEU A 51 -5.65 -13.56 -8.99
CA LEU A 51 -5.76 -14.92 -9.50
C LEU A 51 -6.55 -15.84 -8.56
N VAL A 52 -6.31 -15.75 -7.26
CA VAL A 52 -7.05 -16.51 -6.26
C VAL A 52 -8.53 -16.10 -6.22
N CYS A 53 -8.84 -14.80 -6.26
CA CYS A 53 -10.22 -14.31 -6.31
C CYS A 53 -10.96 -14.79 -7.57
N MET A 54 -10.29 -14.78 -8.73
CA MET A 54 -10.87 -15.33 -9.97
C MET A 54 -11.15 -16.82 -9.84
N ALA A 55 -10.21 -17.61 -9.28
CA ALA A 55 -10.42 -19.03 -9.04
C ALA A 55 -11.58 -19.30 -8.07
N MET A 56 -11.70 -18.50 -7.00
CA MET A 56 -12.82 -18.58 -6.07
C MET A 56 -14.15 -18.30 -6.78
N TRP A 57 -14.19 -17.31 -7.68
CA TRP A 57 -15.38 -17.00 -8.45
C TRP A 57 -15.79 -18.14 -9.39
N GLU A 58 -14.84 -18.74 -10.11
CA GLU A 58 -15.13 -19.91 -10.95
C GLU A 58 -15.72 -21.06 -10.13
N VAL A 59 -15.15 -21.36 -8.95
CA VAL A 59 -15.70 -22.38 -8.04
C VAL A 59 -17.13 -22.04 -7.59
N ILE A 60 -17.43 -20.78 -7.30
CA ILE A 60 -18.80 -20.37 -6.91
C ILE A 60 -19.77 -20.54 -8.08
N LYS A 61 -19.41 -20.09 -9.29
CA LYS A 61 -20.23 -20.28 -10.50
C LYS A 61 -20.47 -21.75 -10.84
N GLU A 62 -19.50 -22.63 -10.61
CA GLU A 62 -19.67 -24.06 -10.85
C GLU A 62 -20.66 -24.72 -9.87
N LYS A 63 -20.79 -24.16 -8.66
CA LYS A 63 -21.61 -24.74 -7.57
C LYS A 63 -22.95 -24.03 -7.37
N THR A 64 -23.19 -22.92 -8.05
CA THR A 64 -24.37 -22.07 -7.87
C THR A 64 -24.84 -21.51 -9.21
N ASP A 65 -26.11 -21.10 -9.31
CA ASP A 65 -26.62 -20.40 -10.49
C ASP A 65 -26.33 -18.89 -10.45
N MET A 66 -25.34 -18.46 -9.65
CA MET A 66 -25.03 -17.04 -9.49
C MET A 66 -24.46 -16.45 -10.78
N THR A 67 -25.00 -15.30 -11.13
CA THR A 67 -24.55 -14.50 -12.27
C THR A 67 -23.46 -13.52 -11.86
N GLU A 68 -22.65 -13.10 -12.83
CA GLU A 68 -21.64 -12.05 -12.61
C GLU A 68 -22.27 -10.72 -12.16
N LEU A 69 -23.49 -10.43 -12.61
CA LEU A 69 -24.24 -9.24 -12.19
C LEU A 69 -24.58 -9.28 -10.69
N GLU A 70 -24.90 -10.44 -10.14
CA GLU A 70 -25.15 -10.61 -8.70
C GLU A 70 -23.86 -10.48 -7.89
N LEU A 71 -22.73 -10.98 -8.39
CA LEU A 71 -21.43 -10.75 -7.77
C LEU A 71 -21.12 -9.25 -7.70
N MET A 72 -21.26 -8.54 -8.82
CA MET A 72 -21.01 -7.09 -8.88
C MET A 72 -21.94 -6.31 -7.95
N SER A 73 -23.21 -6.72 -7.85
CA SER A 73 -24.17 -6.16 -6.89
C SER A 73 -23.73 -6.40 -5.44
N LYS A 74 -23.22 -7.59 -5.10
CA LYS A 74 -22.68 -7.85 -3.76
C LYS A 74 -21.41 -7.09 -3.45
N VAL A 75 -20.53 -6.88 -4.43
CA VAL A 75 -19.36 -6.01 -4.24
C VAL A 75 -19.81 -4.59 -3.88
N GLN A 76 -20.79 -4.04 -4.62
CA GLN A 76 -21.35 -2.72 -4.33
C GLN A 76 -22.04 -2.66 -2.96
N GLU A 77 -22.79 -3.70 -2.58
CA GLU A 77 -23.41 -3.75 -1.26
C GLU A 77 -22.35 -3.76 -0.15
N LEU A 78 -21.27 -4.53 -0.31
CA LEU A 78 -20.19 -4.59 0.67
C LEU A 78 -19.43 -3.26 0.78
N ASP A 79 -19.18 -2.60 -0.34
CA ASP A 79 -18.61 -1.24 -0.38
C ASP A 79 -19.52 -0.26 0.38
N LEU A 80 -20.83 -0.34 0.19
CA LEU A 80 -21.79 0.53 0.89
C LEU A 80 -21.93 0.28 2.41
N ARG A 81 -21.50 -0.89 2.92
CA ARG A 81 -21.69 -1.27 4.33
C ARG A 81 -20.84 -0.47 5.31
N ASP A 82 -19.78 0.18 4.85
CA ASP A 82 -18.94 1.04 5.68
C ASP A 82 -19.37 2.53 5.66
N GLY A 83 -20.35 2.86 4.80
CA GLY A 83 -20.90 4.20 4.62
C GLY A 83 -20.16 5.09 3.61
N VAL A 84 -19.14 4.58 2.90
CA VAL A 84 -18.34 5.34 1.93
C VAL A 84 -18.13 4.52 0.65
N VAL A 85 -18.63 5.04 -0.48
CA VAL A 85 -18.32 4.46 -1.80
C VAL A 85 -16.92 4.91 -2.23
N ASP A 86 -15.88 4.23 -1.76
CA ASP A 86 -14.50 4.48 -2.18
C ASP A 86 -13.81 3.24 -2.80
N GLY A 87 -14.52 2.13 -2.95
CA GLY A 87 -13.98 0.87 -3.47
C GLY A 87 -13.16 0.11 -2.43
N LYS A 88 -13.30 0.41 -1.14
CA LYS A 88 -12.53 -0.18 -0.04
C LYS A 88 -13.47 -0.58 1.09
N VAL A 89 -13.04 -1.56 1.87
CA VAL A 89 -13.70 -1.87 3.14
C VAL A 89 -13.08 -1.00 4.22
N THR A 90 -13.74 0.09 4.59
CA THR A 90 -13.34 0.97 5.68
C THR A 90 -13.66 0.31 7.01
N ARG A 91 -12.63 0.10 7.83
CA ARG A 91 -12.79 -0.48 9.16
C ARG A 91 -13.39 0.58 10.08
N THR A 92 -14.64 0.40 10.49
CA THR A 92 -15.33 1.28 11.43
C THR A 92 -14.79 1.09 12.86
N VAL A 93 -14.86 2.15 13.67
CA VAL A 93 -14.45 2.12 15.09
C VAL A 93 -15.39 1.16 15.82
N LYS A 94 -14.84 0.18 16.55
CA LYS A 94 -15.63 -0.82 17.29
C LYS A 94 -15.62 -0.57 18.78
N ASP A 95 -16.70 -0.91 19.47
CA ASP A 95 -16.74 -0.88 20.93
C ASP A 95 -16.27 -2.23 21.50
N CYS A 96 -15.51 -2.19 22.60
CA CYS A 96 -15.13 -3.41 23.30
C CYS A 96 -16.39 -4.10 23.89
N PRO A 97 -16.64 -5.39 23.66
CA PRO A 97 -17.81 -6.06 24.21
C PRO A 97 -17.78 -6.19 25.74
N ASN A 98 -16.60 -6.11 26.36
CA ASN A 98 -16.43 -6.23 27.81
C ASN A 98 -16.49 -4.87 28.55
N CYS A 99 -15.79 -3.85 28.04
CA CYS A 99 -15.70 -2.55 28.72
C CYS A 99 -16.40 -1.39 27.98
N HIS A 100 -17.00 -1.66 26.82
CA HIS A 100 -17.77 -0.73 25.98
C HIS A 100 -17.02 0.55 25.58
N ARG A 101 -15.69 0.54 25.66
CA ARG A 101 -14.85 1.64 25.18
C ARG A 101 -14.62 1.49 23.69
N ARG A 102 -14.65 2.63 22.98
CA ARG A 102 -14.26 2.72 21.57
C ARG A 102 -12.82 2.29 21.37
N MET A 103 -12.61 1.45 20.37
CA MET A 103 -11.33 0.88 19.99
C MET A 103 -11.08 1.04 18.50
N SER A 104 -9.82 1.26 18.16
CA SER A 104 -9.39 1.14 16.77
C SER A 104 -9.58 -0.31 16.31
N PRO A 105 -10.15 -0.53 15.11
CA PRO A 105 -10.37 -1.86 14.56
C PRO A 105 -9.05 -2.61 14.26
N ARG A 106 -7.91 -1.92 14.28
CA ARG A 106 -6.57 -2.53 14.15
C ARG A 106 -6.16 -3.33 15.39
N HIS A 107 -6.73 -3.06 16.56
CA HIS A 107 -6.35 -3.73 17.80
C HIS A 107 -7.24 -4.97 18.03
N LYS A 108 -6.62 -6.16 17.98
CA LYS A 108 -7.28 -7.44 18.31
C LYS A 108 -7.59 -7.59 19.81
N ARG A 109 -6.79 -6.90 20.64
CA ARG A 109 -6.92 -6.87 22.10
C ARG A 109 -7.29 -5.47 22.56
N CYS A 110 -8.23 -5.37 23.49
CA CYS A 110 -8.60 -4.12 24.12
C CYS A 110 -7.43 -3.51 24.90
N LEU A 111 -7.01 -2.30 24.53
CA LEU A 111 -5.96 -1.56 25.25
C LEU A 111 -6.36 -1.15 26.67
N TYR A 112 -7.66 -1.15 26.99
CA TYR A 112 -8.18 -0.73 28.29
C TYR A 112 -8.39 -1.90 29.26
N CYS A 113 -9.11 -2.94 28.84
CA CYS A 113 -9.47 -4.06 29.71
C CYS A 113 -8.77 -5.37 29.37
N GLY A 114 -7.95 -5.41 28.32
CA GLY A 114 -7.23 -6.61 27.90
C GLY A 114 -8.07 -7.68 27.23
N HIS A 115 -9.38 -7.48 27.06
CA HIS A 115 -10.26 -8.45 26.39
C HIS A 115 -9.83 -8.65 24.94
N GLU A 116 -9.68 -9.92 24.54
CA GLU A 116 -9.28 -10.33 23.20
C GLU A 116 -10.48 -10.98 22.52
N GLU A 117 -10.90 -10.38 21.41
CA GLU A 117 -12.00 -10.91 20.62
C GLU A 117 -11.42 -11.90 19.61
N LEU A 118 -11.86 -13.16 19.70
CA LEU A 118 -11.47 -14.18 18.74
C LEU A 118 -12.01 -13.76 17.37
N VAL A 119 -11.12 -13.76 16.38
CA VAL A 119 -11.41 -13.55 14.96
C VAL A 119 -12.61 -14.43 14.57
N ALA A 120 -13.78 -13.84 14.38
CA ALA A 120 -15.04 -14.56 14.15
C ALA A 120 -15.24 -14.88 12.65
N SER A 121 -14.53 -14.15 11.78
CA SER A 121 -14.55 -14.35 10.34
C SER A 121 -13.14 -14.35 9.75
N ALA A 122 -12.99 -14.96 8.57
CA ALA A 122 -11.75 -14.94 7.78
C ALA A 122 -11.30 -13.51 7.41
N PHE A 123 -12.15 -12.50 7.60
CA PHE A 123 -11.90 -11.10 7.29
C PHE A 123 -11.72 -10.24 8.55
N ASP A 124 -11.88 -10.81 9.76
CA ASP A 124 -11.68 -10.09 11.01
C ASP A 124 -10.18 -9.94 11.31
N GLY A 125 -9.57 -8.87 10.81
CA GLY A 125 -8.16 -8.61 11.10
C GLY A 125 -7.35 -8.03 9.95
N ILE A 126 -7.85 -8.16 8.70
CA ILE A 126 -7.28 -7.53 7.50
C ILE A 126 -7.45 -6.02 7.59
#